data_AF-A0A2N5HSQ8-F1
#
_entry.id   AF-A0A2N5HSQ8-F1
#
_cell.length_a   1.000
_cell.length_b   1.000
_cell.length_c   1.000
_cell.angle_alpha   90.00
_cell.angle_beta   90.00
_cell.angle_gamma   90.00
#
_symmetry.space_group_name_H-M   'P 1'
#
loop_
_entity.id
_entity.type
_entity.pdbx_description
1 polymer ?
#
loop_
_entity_poly.entity_id
_entity_poly.type
_entity_poly.pdbx_seq_one_letter_code
_entity_poly.pdbx_strand_id
1 'polypeptide(L)'
;MENTIETIYRLENPEKNIIKFATGSQLRYEDIIKEVFGVASVTDLHMMIQYNKNFQTSICKSYGIKNENKIPLNKIIRIASKSDLLDLKQQLVNERKQNPENNQEVKLDEKDNNVNRPFDTIIQLQEGIYQWDESNFSYNAVTNGA
;
A
#
# COMPACT_ATOMS: atom_id res chain seq x y z
N MET A 1 14.13 4.50 20.81
CA MET A 1 13.17 3.64 20.10
C MET A 1 13.94 3.05 18.94
N GLU A 2 14.04 1.72 18.85
CA GLU A 2 14.65 1.09 17.68
C GLU A 2 13.81 1.49 16.46
N ASN A 3 14.43 2.15 15.48
CA ASN A 3 13.75 2.56 14.25
C ASN A 3 13.49 1.31 13.42
N THR A 4 12.39 0.62 13.73
CA THR A 4 11.94 -0.54 12.95
C THR A 4 11.60 -0.07 11.55
N ILE A 5 12.29 -0.61 10.54
CA ILE A 5 12.00 -0.29 9.13
C ILE A 5 10.61 -0.84 8.81
N GLU A 6 9.67 0.05 8.49
CA GLU A 6 8.30 -0.34 8.14
C GLU A 6 8.25 -1.07 6.79
N THR A 7 7.52 -2.16 6.76
CA THR A 7 7.24 -2.90 5.52
C THR A 7 6.04 -2.29 4.82
N ILE A 8 6.17 -2.01 3.53
CA ILE A 8 5.06 -1.49 2.74
C ILE A 8 4.28 -2.64 2.14
N TYR A 9 2.97 -2.58 2.33
CA TYR A 9 2.01 -3.51 1.79
C TYR A 9 1.20 -2.83 0.70
N ARG A 10 0.87 -3.62 -0.31
CA ARG A 10 -0.09 -3.29 -1.34
C ARG A 10 -1.37 -4.10 -1.09
N LEU A 11 -2.47 -3.37 -0.95
CA LEU A 11 -3.80 -3.91 -0.77
C LEU A 11 -4.59 -3.69 -2.06
N GLU A 12 -5.27 -4.72 -2.54
CA GLU A 12 -6.08 -4.66 -3.76
C GLU A 12 -7.47 -5.24 -3.54
N ASN A 13 -8.48 -4.42 -3.77
CA ASN A 13 -9.85 -4.87 -3.88
C ASN A 13 -10.30 -4.82 -5.35
N PRO A 14 -10.23 -5.95 -6.08
CA PRO A 14 -10.63 -6.00 -7.48
C PRO A 14 -12.14 -5.82 -7.70
N GLU A 15 -12.99 -6.09 -6.71
CA GLU A 15 -14.44 -5.87 -6.80
C GLU A 15 -14.77 -4.37 -6.87
N LYS A 16 -14.04 -3.56 -6.10
CA LYS A 16 -14.23 -2.10 -6.01
C LYS A 16 -13.24 -1.30 -6.86
N ASN A 17 -12.30 -1.97 -7.52
CA ASN A 17 -11.17 -1.34 -8.22
C ASN A 17 -10.36 -0.39 -7.32
N ILE A 18 -10.11 -0.81 -6.07
CA ILE A 18 -9.34 -0.04 -5.10
C ILE A 18 -7.94 -0.65 -4.98
N ILE A 19 -6.93 0.19 -5.11
CA ILE A 19 -5.53 -0.13 -4.82
C ILE A 19 -5.07 0.86 -3.75
N LYS A 20 -4.59 0.36 -2.62
CA LYS A 20 -4.06 1.19 -1.54
C LYS A 20 -2.74 0.64 -1.03
N PHE A 21 -1.86 1.55 -0.63
CA PHE A 21 -0.59 1.22 0.01
C PHE A 21 -0.63 1.59 1.48
N ALA A 22 -0.02 0.77 2.33
CA ALA A 22 0.00 0.99 3.77
C ALA A 22 1.24 0.36 4.41
N THR A 23 1.70 0.92 5.52
CA THR A 23 2.75 0.30 6.35
C THR A 23 2.19 -0.87 7.17
N GLY A 24 3.08 -1.66 7.77
CA GLY A 24 2.69 -2.74 8.69
C GLY A 24 1.95 -2.20 9.91
N SER A 25 2.34 -1.02 10.40
CA SER A 25 1.65 -0.36 11.51
C SER A 25 0.27 0.16 11.11
N GLN A 26 0.11 0.74 9.92
CA GLN A 26 -1.20 1.15 9.42
C GLN A 26 -2.15 -0.03 9.24
N LEU A 27 -1.65 -1.18 8.76
CA LEU A 27 -2.45 -2.41 8.69
C LEU A 27 -2.94 -2.92 10.05
N ARG A 28 -2.19 -2.65 11.13
CA ARG A 28 -2.50 -3.13 12.48
C ARG A 28 -3.40 -2.19 13.27
N TYR A 29 -3.21 -0.88 13.10
CA TYR A 29 -3.76 0.13 14.02
C TYR A 29 -4.72 1.11 13.36
N GLU A 30 -4.78 1.17 12.03
CA GLU A 30 -5.66 2.08 11.30
C GLU A 30 -6.79 1.33 10.58
N ASP A 31 -7.79 2.09 10.10
CA ASP A 31 -8.99 1.57 9.42
C ASP A 31 -8.73 1.14 7.96
N ILE A 32 -7.48 0.94 7.55
CA ILE A 32 -7.11 0.64 6.15
C ILE A 32 -7.84 -0.60 5.60
N ILE A 33 -7.99 -1.65 6.41
CA ILE A 33 -8.71 -2.87 6.00
C ILE A 33 -10.18 -2.56 5.72
N LYS A 34 -10.80 -1.74 6.57
CA LYS A 34 -12.20 -1.33 6.43
C LYS A 34 -12.39 -0.42 5.23
N GLU A 35 -11.47 0.49 4.98
CA GLU A 35 -11.52 1.38 3.82
C GLU A 35 -11.43 0.61 2.50
N VAL A 36 -10.50 -0.35 2.40
CA VAL A 36 -10.26 -1.09 1.15
C VAL A 36 -11.29 -2.20 0.95
N PHE A 37 -11.58 -2.99 1.99
CA PHE A 37 -12.38 -4.22 1.87
C PHE A 37 -13.78 -4.10 2.50
N GLY A 38 -14.05 -3.10 3.33
CA GLY A 38 -15.32 -2.95 4.03
C GLY A 38 -15.49 -3.88 5.24
N VAL A 39 -14.41 -4.50 5.72
CA VAL A 39 -14.41 -5.42 6.87
C VAL A 39 -13.52 -4.89 7.99
N ALA A 40 -13.77 -5.29 9.23
CA ALA A 40 -13.09 -4.69 10.38
C ALA A 40 -11.63 -5.16 10.55
N SER A 41 -11.28 -6.35 10.05
CA SER A 41 -9.97 -6.94 10.29
C SER A 41 -9.51 -7.88 9.19
N VAL A 42 -8.21 -8.24 9.22
CA VAL A 42 -7.64 -9.28 8.36
C VAL A 42 -8.31 -10.65 8.60
N THR A 43 -8.76 -10.92 9.82
CA THR A 43 -9.52 -12.15 10.14
C THR A 43 -10.84 -12.18 9.38
N ASP A 44 -11.58 -11.07 9.39
CA ASP A 44 -12.84 -10.95 8.64
C ASP A 44 -12.62 -11.03 7.13
N LEU A 45 -11.46 -10.55 6.67
CA LEU A 45 -11.07 -10.66 5.27
C LEU A 45 -10.90 -12.13 4.83
N HIS A 46 -10.39 -13.02 5.69
CA HIS A 46 -10.38 -14.45 5.39
C HIS A 46 -11.79 -15.00 5.21
N MET A 47 -12.73 -14.61 6.07
CA MET A 47 -14.13 -15.01 5.92
C MET A 47 -14.74 -14.43 4.64
N MET A 48 -14.46 -13.17 4.31
CA MET A 48 -14.92 -12.52 3.09
C MET A 48 -14.41 -13.27 1.85
N ILE A 49 -13.12 -13.62 1.80
CA ILE A 49 -12.53 -14.43 0.72
C ILE A 49 -13.22 -15.80 0.62
N GLN A 50 -13.64 -16.41 1.73
CA GLN A 50 -14.25 -17.75 1.74
C GLN A 50 -15.73 -17.79 1.39
N TYR A 51 -16.49 -16.74 1.73
CA TYR A 51 -17.96 -16.79 1.66
C TYR A 51 -18.58 -15.74 0.72
N ASN A 52 -17.88 -14.65 0.40
CA ASN A 52 -18.42 -13.65 -0.54
C ASN A 52 -18.14 -14.05 -1.99
N LYS A 53 -19.17 -14.57 -2.68
CA LYS A 53 -19.07 -15.04 -4.07
C LYS A 53 -18.73 -13.96 -5.08
N ASN A 54 -19.22 -12.74 -4.91
CA ASN A 54 -18.88 -11.63 -5.80
C ASN A 54 -17.41 -11.27 -5.68
N PHE A 55 -16.92 -11.17 -4.44
CA PHE A 55 -15.52 -10.90 -4.16
C PHE A 55 -14.61 -12.01 -4.70
N GLN A 56 -14.93 -13.29 -4.43
CA GLN A 56 -14.22 -14.44 -5.00
C GLN A 56 -14.11 -14.36 -6.53
N THR A 57 -15.24 -14.14 -7.20
CA THR A 57 -15.31 -14.02 -8.65
C THR A 57 -14.42 -12.89 -9.15
N SER A 58 -14.44 -11.73 -8.48
CA SER A 58 -13.62 -10.57 -8.86
C SER A 58 -12.12 -10.85 -8.74
N ILE A 59 -11.69 -11.52 -7.67
CA ILE A 59 -10.28 -11.92 -7.49
C ILE A 59 -9.89 -12.95 -8.54
N CYS A 60 -10.72 -13.97 -8.76
CA CYS A 60 -10.46 -15.01 -9.73
C CYS A 60 -10.31 -14.45 -11.15
N LYS A 61 -11.18 -13.53 -11.55
CA LYS A 61 -11.09 -12.84 -12.85
C LYS A 61 -9.82 -12.00 -12.96
N SER A 62 -9.49 -11.22 -11.94
CA SER A 62 -8.35 -10.29 -11.97
C SER A 62 -7.00 -11.00 -12.00
N TYR A 63 -6.89 -12.14 -11.31
CA TYR A 63 -5.64 -12.88 -11.18
C TYR A 63 -5.58 -14.20 -11.98
N GLY A 64 -6.59 -14.48 -12.81
CA GLY A 64 -6.66 -15.71 -13.61
C GLY A 64 -6.73 -17.01 -12.79
N ILE A 65 -7.31 -16.95 -11.58
CA ILE A 65 -7.41 -18.11 -10.68
C ILE A 65 -8.60 -18.97 -11.10
N LYS A 66 -8.34 -20.23 -11.46
CA LYS A 66 -9.37 -21.18 -11.92
C LYS A 66 -10.16 -21.84 -10.79
N ASN A 67 -9.67 -21.79 -9.54
CA ASN A 67 -10.30 -22.43 -8.40
C ASN A 67 -10.69 -21.41 -7.32
N GLU A 68 -11.97 -21.06 -7.27
CA GLU A 68 -12.53 -20.12 -6.29
C GLU A 68 -12.41 -20.58 -4.84
N ASN A 69 -12.24 -21.90 -4.59
CA ASN A 69 -12.23 -22.46 -3.24
C ASN A 69 -10.87 -22.31 -2.53
N LYS A 70 -9.83 -21.79 -3.20
CA LYS A 70 -8.48 -21.65 -2.64
C LYS A 70 -7.82 -20.35 -3.07
N ILE A 71 -8.46 -19.22 -2.77
CA ILE A 71 -7.86 -17.90 -2.96
C ILE A 71 -6.99 -17.57 -1.74
N PRO A 72 -5.66 -17.43 -1.89
CA PRO A 72 -4.80 -17.07 -0.77
C PRO A 72 -4.85 -15.55 -0.51
N LEU A 73 -4.75 -15.16 0.76
CA LEU A 73 -4.77 -13.76 1.19
C LEU A 73 -3.70 -12.91 0.48
N ASN A 74 -2.54 -13.51 0.20
CA ASN A 74 -1.42 -12.84 -0.48
C ASN A 74 -1.71 -12.39 -1.92
N LYS A 75 -2.90 -12.70 -2.47
CA LYS A 75 -3.37 -12.12 -3.72
C LYS A 75 -3.92 -10.72 -3.56
N ILE A 76 -4.50 -10.40 -2.40
CA ILE A 76 -5.15 -9.12 -2.15
C ILE A 76 -4.43 -8.26 -1.11
N ILE A 77 -3.60 -8.86 -0.26
CA ILE A 77 -2.68 -8.14 0.63
C ILE A 77 -1.30 -8.77 0.51
N ARG A 78 -0.34 -8.05 -0.06
CA ARG A 78 1.04 -8.52 -0.21
C ARG A 78 2.04 -7.42 0.08
N ILE A 79 3.28 -7.80 0.36
CA ILE A 79 4.37 -6.84 0.40
C ILE A 79 4.48 -6.18 -0.98
N ALA A 80 4.62 -4.86 -1.00
CA ALA A 80 4.78 -4.10 -2.22
C ALA A 80 6.13 -4.44 -2.88
N SER A 81 6.11 -4.57 -4.20
CA SER A 81 7.28 -4.73 -5.05
C SER A 81 7.82 -3.37 -5.46
N LYS A 82 9.03 -3.37 -6.02
CA LYS A 82 9.61 -2.19 -6.67
C LYS A 82 8.71 -1.64 -7.78
N SER A 83 8.08 -2.51 -8.57
CA SER A 83 7.17 -2.09 -9.64
C SER A 83 5.94 -1.36 -9.09
N ASP A 84 5.44 -1.76 -7.91
CA ASP A 84 4.28 -1.10 -7.32
C ASP A 84 4.59 0.34 -6.86
N LEU A 85 5.86 0.68 -6.63
CA LEU A 85 6.24 2.07 -6.35
C LEU A 85 6.00 2.99 -7.54
N LEU A 86 6.04 2.47 -8.77
CA LEU A 86 5.71 3.23 -9.95
C LEU A 86 4.22 3.57 -9.96
N ASP A 87 3.37 2.60 -9.61
CA ASP A 87 1.92 2.81 -9.47
C ASP A 87 1.63 3.84 -8.39
N LEU A 88 2.28 3.73 -7.22
CA LEU A 88 2.16 4.70 -6.13
C LEU A 88 2.57 6.11 -6.59
N LYS A 89 3.70 6.24 -7.29
CA LYS A 89 4.15 7.53 -7.83
C LYS A 89 3.10 8.12 -8.78
N GLN A 90 2.50 7.28 -9.63
CA GLN A 90 1.47 7.72 -10.56
C GLN A 90 0.18 8.14 -9.83
N GLN A 91 -0.23 7.41 -8.78
CA GLN A 91 -1.36 7.78 -7.92
C GLN A 91 -1.15 9.17 -7.30
N LEU A 92 0.00 9.39 -6.64
CA LEU A 92 0.33 10.68 -6.01
C LEU A 92 0.36 11.84 -7.02
N VAL A 93 0.90 11.61 -8.22
CA VAL A 93 0.92 12.63 -9.29
C VAL A 93 -0.49 12.95 -9.79
N ASN A 94 -1.36 11.94 -9.91
CA ASN A 94 -2.73 12.12 -10.38
C ASN A 94 -3.59 12.83 -9.32
N GLU A 95 -3.46 12.48 -8.05
CA GLU A 95 -4.14 13.15 -6.93
C GLU A 95 -3.80 14.64 -6.87
N ARG A 96 -2.52 15.01 -7.03
CA ARG A 96 -2.10 16.42 -7.09
C ARG A 96 -2.71 17.17 -8.28
N LYS A 97 -2.90 16.51 -9.43
CA LYS A 97 -3.50 17.14 -10.61
C LYS A 97 -5.00 17.37 -10.45
N GLN A 98 -5.68 16.51 -9.68
CA GLN A 98 -7.14 16.57 -9.50
C GLN A 98 -7.56 17.52 -8.36
N ASN A 99 -6.66 17.83 -7.41
CA ASN A 99 -6.93 18.75 -6.30
C ASN A 99 -5.85 19.86 -6.19
N PRO A 100 -5.89 20.90 -7.06
CA PRO A 100 -4.95 22.02 -6.99
C PRO A 100 -5.12 22.92 -5.74
N GLU A 101 -6.22 22.80 -5.01
CA GLU A 101 -6.55 23.62 -3.81
C GLU A 101 -5.96 23.09 -2.49
N ASN A 102 -5.43 21.87 -2.43
CA ASN A 102 -4.67 21.37 -1.25
C ASN A 102 -3.24 21.94 -1.17
N ASN A 103 -2.94 22.99 -1.93
CA ASN A 103 -1.69 23.74 -1.90
C ASN A 103 -1.69 24.89 -0.85
N GLN A 104 -2.60 24.89 0.12
CA GLN A 104 -2.58 25.86 1.22
C GLN A 104 -2.38 25.18 2.59
N GLU A 105 -1.19 25.45 3.15
CA GLU A 105 -0.81 25.40 4.57
C GLU A 105 -1.07 24.09 5.31
N VAL A 106 -0.17 23.10 5.11
CA VAL A 106 0.15 22.19 6.21
C VAL A 106 0.92 23.00 7.23
N LYS A 107 0.31 23.22 8.40
CA LYS A 107 0.98 23.82 9.57
C LYS A 107 2.29 23.08 9.81
N LEU A 108 3.38 23.85 9.82
CA LEU A 108 4.72 23.42 10.21
C LEU A 108 4.68 22.98 11.68
N ASP A 109 4.47 21.70 11.93
CA ASP A 109 4.93 21.10 13.18
C ASP A 109 6.43 20.82 12.98
N GLU A 110 7.28 21.51 13.75
CA GLU A 110 8.76 21.48 13.68
C GLU A 110 9.40 20.10 13.96
N LYS A 111 8.63 19.01 13.93
CA LYS A 111 9.10 17.62 14.00
C LYS A 111 8.96 16.84 12.68
N ASP A 112 8.24 17.35 11.68
CA ASP A 112 7.99 16.66 10.40
C ASP A 112 8.48 17.48 9.19
N ASN A 113 9.81 17.54 9.03
CA ASN A 113 10.42 18.01 7.79
C ASN A 113 10.33 16.93 6.69
N ASN A 114 9.19 16.84 5.99
CA ASN A 114 9.15 16.76 4.51
C ASN A 114 7.73 16.64 3.99
N VAL A 115 7.23 17.75 3.47
CA VAL A 115 6.03 17.83 2.66
C VAL A 115 6.33 17.16 1.31
N ASN A 116 6.16 15.83 1.19
CA ASN A 116 5.88 15.07 -0.07
C ASN A 116 6.31 13.59 -0.06
N ARG A 117 6.90 13.04 1.00
CA ARG A 117 7.22 11.61 1.05
C ARG A 117 5.98 10.79 1.44
N PRO A 118 5.66 9.67 0.76
CA PRO A 118 4.46 8.88 1.09
C PRO A 118 4.65 7.98 2.32
N PHE A 119 5.89 7.64 2.67
CA PHE A 119 6.24 6.85 3.86
C PHE A 119 7.54 7.38 4.48
N ASP A 120 8.05 6.67 5.48
CA ASP A 120 9.33 6.94 6.11
C ASP A 120 10.49 7.01 5.10
N THR A 121 11.60 7.61 5.53
CA THR A 121 12.82 7.75 4.72
C THR A 121 13.38 6.39 4.28
N ILE A 122 13.22 5.35 5.08
CA ILE A 122 13.70 3.99 4.80
C ILE A 122 12.52 3.05 4.94
N ILE A 123 12.29 2.24 3.92
CA ILE A 123 11.16 1.29 3.85
C ILE A 123 11.64 -0.09 3.43
N GLN A 124 10.87 -1.11 3.79
CA GLN A 124 11.07 -2.49 3.33
C GLN A 124 10.02 -2.84 2.26
N LEU A 125 10.50 -3.33 1.13
CA LEU A 125 9.70 -3.90 0.03
C LEU A 125 9.99 -5.39 -0.11
N GLN A 126 9.33 -6.03 -1.08
CA GLN A 126 9.50 -7.45 -1.37
C GLN A 126 10.96 -7.78 -1.74
N GLU A 127 11.64 -6.89 -2.47
CA GLU A 127 13.00 -7.10 -2.97
C GLU A 127 14.09 -6.64 -2.00
N GLY A 128 13.76 -5.91 -0.92
CA GLY A 128 14.75 -5.42 0.03
C GLY A 128 14.42 -4.06 0.63
N ILE A 129 15.45 -3.41 1.16
CA ILE A 129 15.37 -2.09 1.79
C ILE A 129 15.56 -1.00 0.74
N TYR A 130 14.72 0.02 0.81
CA TYR A 130 14.77 1.18 -0.08
C TYR A 130 14.81 2.46 0.74
N GLN A 131 15.49 3.47 0.20
CA GLN A 131 15.62 4.79 0.81
C GLN A 131 15.04 5.86 -0.11
N TRP A 132 14.34 6.81 0.48
CA TRP A 132 13.76 7.97 -0.21
C TRP A 132 14.87 8.88 -0.74
N ASP A 133 14.79 9.17 -2.04
CA ASP A 133 15.61 10.13 -2.74
C ASP A 133 14.77 11.37 -3.05
N GLU A 134 15.07 12.46 -2.33
CA GLU A 134 14.39 13.75 -2.48
C GLU A 134 14.58 14.36 -3.87
N SER A 135 15.71 14.08 -4.54
CA SER A 135 16.00 14.64 -5.86
C SER A 135 15.10 14.05 -6.94
N ASN A 136 14.75 12.76 -6.79
CA ASN A 136 13.99 12.00 -7.78
C ASN A 136 12.54 11.71 -7.35
N PHE A 137 12.16 12.13 -6.13
CA PHE A 137 10.88 11.83 -5.49
C PHE A 137 10.53 10.34 -5.63
N SER A 138 11.49 9.49 -5.27
CA SER A 138 11.38 8.04 -5.44
C SER A 138 12.20 7.28 -4.41
N TYR A 139 11.82 6.04 -4.18
CA TYR A 139 12.59 5.11 -3.36
C TYR A 139 13.61 4.35 -4.20
N ASN A 140 14.88 4.42 -3.81
CA ASN A 140 15.98 3.72 -4.46
C ASN A 140 16.46 2.57 -3.58
N ALA A 141 16.85 1.45 -4.19
CA ALA A 141 17.35 0.30 -3.46
C ALA A 141 18.64 0.68 -2.72
N VAL A 142 18.73 0.33 -1.43
CA VAL A 142 19.97 0.49 -0.67
C VAL A 142 20.89 -0.64 -1.09
N THR A 143 21.80 -0.37 -2.02
CA THR A 143 22.89 -1.29 -2.32
C THR A 143 23.86 -1.26 -1.14
N ASN A 144 23.80 -2.27 -0.27
CA ASN A 144 24.94 -2.53 0.61
C ASN A 144 26.12 -2.85 -0.31
N GLY A 145 27.10 -1.93 -0.36
CA GLY A 145 28.30 -2.11 -1.17
C GLY A 145 28.93 -3.47 -0.91
N ALA A 146 29.21 -4.20 -1.98
CA ALA A 146 30.13 -5.33 -1.96
C ALA A 146 31.58 -4.82 -1.89
#